data_AF-A0A4Q4BRQ6-F1
#
_entry.id   AF-A0A4Q4BRQ6-F1
#
_cell.length_a   1.000
_cell.length_b   1.000
_cell.length_c   1.000
_cell.angle_alpha   90.00
_cell.angle_beta   90.00
_cell.angle_gamma   90.00
#
_symmetry.space_group_name_H-M   'P 1'
#
loop_
_entity.id
_entity.type
_entity.pdbx_description
1 polymer ?
#
loop_
_entity_poly.entity_id
_entity_poly.type
_entity_poly.pdbx_seq_one_letter_code
_entity_poly.pdbx_strand_id
1 'polypeptide(L)' 'PGQAILDYATANQVDHIMMGARGHSTTRRYLGSVSAQVVAEAHCSVTVIRLPERRDEGATTAGEAAAPA' A
#
# COMPACT_ATOMS: atom_id res chain seq x y z
N PRO A 1 -4.34 9.34 -9.20
CA PRO A 1 -5.27 8.25 -8.78
C PRO A 1 -6.04 8.58 -7.49
N GLY A 2 -5.41 9.17 -6.46
CA GLY A 2 -6.09 9.48 -5.20
C GLY A 2 -7.35 10.34 -5.39
N GLN A 3 -7.24 11.43 -6.14
CA GLN A 3 -8.38 12.30 -6.48
C GLN A 3 -9.60 11.52 -7.01
N ALA A 4 -9.43 10.66 -8.02
CA ALA A 4 -10.54 9.88 -8.58
C ALA A 4 -11.22 8.93 -7.58
N ILE A 5 -10.50 8.48 -6.54
CA ILE A 5 -11.07 7.68 -5.45
C ILE A 5 -11.92 8.56 -4.53
N LEU A 6 -11.47 9.78 -4.25
CA LEU A 6 -12.17 10.77 -3.43
C LEU A 6 -13.43 11.30 -4.12
N ASP A 7 -13.33 11.60 -5.41
CA ASP A 7 -14.46 12.03 -6.24
C ASP A 7 -15.53 10.94 -6.29
N TYR A 8 -15.12 9.68 -6.50
CA TYR A 8 -16.03 8.52 -6.47
C TYR A 8 -16.67 8.32 -5.09
N ALA A 9 -15.88 8.37 -4.01
CA ALA A 9 -16.38 8.22 -2.64
C ALA A 9 -17.42 9.29 -2.29
N THR A 10 -17.19 10.53 -2.71
CA THR A 10 -18.11 11.66 -2.52
C THR A 10 -19.39 11.47 -3.34
N ALA A 11 -19.26 11.13 -4.63
CA ALA A 11 -20.41 10.94 -5.53
C ALA A 11 -21.32 9.76 -5.14
N ASN A 12 -20.77 8.74 -4.47
CA ASN A 12 -21.50 7.53 -4.05
C ASN A 12 -21.82 7.50 -2.55
N GLN A 13 -21.58 8.60 -1.81
CA GLN A 13 -21.80 8.69 -0.35
C GLN A 13 -21.16 7.54 0.43
N VAL A 14 -19.88 7.25 0.17
CA VAL A 14 -19.15 6.15 0.82
C VAL A 14 -18.72 6.54 2.23
N ASP A 15 -19.26 5.85 3.25
CA ASP A 15 -18.92 6.08 4.66
C ASP A 15 -17.53 5.52 5.08
N HIS A 16 -16.98 4.56 4.32
CA HIS A 16 -15.72 3.90 4.67
C HIS A 16 -14.92 3.41 3.45
N ILE A 17 -13.63 3.74 3.41
CA ILE A 17 -12.66 3.29 2.38
C ILE A 17 -11.67 2.31 3.00
N MET A 18 -11.50 1.14 2.37
CA MET A 18 -10.43 0.19 2.71
C MET A 18 -9.40 0.15 1.59
N MET A 19 -8.11 0.31 1.92
CA MET A 19 -7.05 0.29 0.91
C MET A 19 -5.76 -0.35 1.42
N GLY A 20 -5.04 -1.03 0.52
CA GLY A 20 -3.71 -1.55 0.82
C GLY A 20 -2.65 -0.44 0.83
N ALA A 21 -1.70 -0.52 1.77
CA ALA A 21 -0.39 0.10 1.59
C ALA A 21 0.53 -0.90 0.87
N ARG A 22 1.11 -0.52 -0.27
CA ARG A 22 2.18 -1.32 -0.88
C ARG A 22 3.46 -1.12 -0.06
N GLY A 23 3.98 -2.19 0.52
CA GLY A 23 5.37 -2.26 0.96
C GLY A 23 6.27 -2.22 -0.27
N HIS A 24 6.78 -1.05 -0.64
CA HIS A 24 7.82 -0.94 -1.65
C HIS A 24 9.10 -0.40 -1.01
N SER A 25 10.07 -1.29 -0.87
CA SER A 25 11.30 -1.17 -0.09
C SER A 25 11.14 -1.27 1.43
N THR A 26 11.85 -2.25 1.99
CA THR A 26 12.08 -2.53 3.41
C THR A 26 12.65 -1.36 4.23
N THR A 27 13.05 -0.27 3.57
CA THR A 27 13.58 0.95 4.20
C THR A 27 12.54 2.06 4.40
N ARG A 28 11.31 1.91 3.88
CA ARG A 28 10.33 3.02 3.81
C ARG A 28 8.96 2.65 4.37
N ARG A 29 8.73 2.99 5.64
CA ARG A 29 7.50 2.75 6.45
C ARG A 29 6.22 3.48 5.97
N TYR A 30 6.26 4.11 4.80
CA TYR A 30 5.24 5.03 4.28
C TYR A 30 4.03 4.28 3.67
N LEU A 31 2.93 5.00 3.44
CA LEU A 31 1.67 4.40 2.96
C LEU A 31 1.63 4.20 1.42
N GLY A 32 2.59 4.78 0.69
CA GLY A 32 2.51 4.99 -0.76
C GLY A 32 1.78 6.30 -1.10
N SER A 33 2.08 6.90 -2.26
CA SER A 33 1.59 8.25 -2.61
C SER A 33 0.05 8.32 -2.71
N VAL A 34 -0.58 7.32 -3.33
CA VAL A 34 -2.05 7.26 -3.45
C VAL A 34 -2.71 7.10 -2.08
N SER A 35 -2.23 6.19 -1.24
CA SER A 35 -2.82 5.94 0.08
C SER A 35 -2.54 7.07 1.06
N ALA A 36 -1.41 7.77 0.94
CA ALA A 36 -1.16 9.00 1.68
C ALA A 36 -2.12 10.13 1.28
N GLN A 37 -2.38 10.32 -0.03
CA GLN A 37 -3.33 11.31 -0.51
C GLN A 37 -4.76 11.01 0.00
N VAL A 38 -5.25 9.78 -0.19
CA VAL A 38 -6.62 9.40 0.22
C VAL A 38 -6.81 9.53 1.73
N VAL A 39 -5.83 9.16 2.56
CA VAL A 39 -5.89 9.34 4.02
C VAL A 39 -5.89 10.82 4.43
N ALA A 40 -5.26 11.71 3.67
CA ALA A 40 -5.20 13.13 3.99
C ALA A 40 -6.47 13.91 3.57
N GLU A 41 -7.17 13.45 2.53
CA GLU A 41 -8.21 14.23 1.84
C GLU A 41 -9.62 13.60 1.92
N ALA A 42 -9.77 12.36 2.41
CA ALA A 42 -11.08 11.71 2.49
C ALA A 42 -12.04 12.33 3.51
N HIS A 43 -13.30 12.52 3.09
CA HIS A 43 -14.40 12.96 3.94
C HIS A 43 -15.01 11.84 4.81
N CYS A 44 -14.47 10.62 4.74
CA CYS A 44 -15.00 9.42 5.37
C CYS A 44 -13.89 8.57 6.00
N SER A 45 -14.26 7.51 6.73
CA SER A 45 -13.30 6.70 7.48
C SER A 45 -12.38 5.91 6.53
N VAL A 46 -11.06 5.96 6.74
CA VAL A 46 -10.09 5.23 5.90
C VAL A 46 -9.33 4.19 6.73
N THR A 47 -9.41 2.92 6.34
CA THR A 47 -8.57 1.84 6.89
C THR A 47 -7.47 1.46 5.90
N VAL A 48 -6.21 1.65 6.32
CA VAL A 48 -5.05 1.21 5.55
C VAL A 48 -4.57 -0.15 6.02
N ILE A 49 -4.73 -1.16 5.16
CA ILE A 49 -4.29 -2.53 5.40
C ILE A 49 -2.81 -2.63 5.04
N ARG A 50 -1.97 -2.89 6.05
CA ARG A 50 -0.57 -3.29 5.85
C ARG A 50 -0.53 -4.81 5.73
N LEU A 51 -0.36 -5.31 4.51
CA LEU A 51 -0.06 -6.72 4.29
C LEU A 51 1.34 -7.01 4.85
N PRO A 52 1.56 -8.14 5.53
CA PRO A 52 2.92 -8.60 5.77
C PRO A 52 3.60 -8.80 4.42
N GLU A 53 4.91 -8.51 4.36
CA GLU A 53 5.74 -8.94 3.23
C GLU A 53 5.50 -10.45 3.06
N ARG A 54 4.87 -10.86 1.95
CA ARG A 54 5.01 -12.23 1.49
C ARG A 54 6.51 -12.43 1.37
N ARG A 55 7.09 -13.33 2.16
CA ARG A 55 8.38 -13.91 1.77
C ARG A 55 8.12 -14.50 0.39
N ASP A 56 8.73 -13.94 -0.65
CA ASP A 56 8.66 -14.49 -1.99
C ASP A 56 9.43 -15.81 -1.99
N GLU A 57 8.74 -16.85 -1.54
CA GLU A 57 9.27 -18.20 -1.39
C GLU A 57 9.37 -18.84 -2.78
N GLY A 58 10.50 -18.58 -3.45
CA GLY A 58 11.00 -19.42 -4.53
C GLY A 58 10.37 -19.25 -5.91
N ALA A 59 10.51 -18.07 -6.52
CA ALA A 59 10.62 -17.97 -7.98
C ALA A 59 12.05 -17.54 -8.35
N THR A 60 12.96 -18.51 -8.31
CA THR A 60 14.41 -18.37 -8.53
C THR A 60 14.79 -17.74 -9.87
N THR A 61 15.71 -16.77 -9.87
CA THR A 61 16.98 -16.83 -10.64
C THR A 61 17.96 -15.68 -10.35
N ALA A 62 19.25 -16.05 -10.26
CA ALA A 62 20.48 -15.26 -10.41
C ALA A 62 20.97 -14.29 -9.29
N GLY A 63 22.20 -14.52 -8.81
CA GLY A 63 22.99 -13.66 -7.90
C GLY A 63 23.21 -14.29 -6.50
N GLU A 64 24.11 -15.26 -6.28
CA GLU A 64 25.59 -15.15 -6.33
C GLU A 64 26.10 -13.98 -5.46
N ALA A 65 26.74 -14.12 -4.30
CA ALA A 65 27.05 -15.25 -3.41
C ALA A 65 27.11 -14.69 -1.94
N ALA A 66 27.52 -15.35 -0.85
CA ALA A 66 28.18 -16.62 -0.57
C ALA A 66 27.77 -17.15 0.84
N ALA A 67 28.46 -18.17 1.38
CA ALA A 67 28.13 -18.84 2.66
C ALA A 67 29.00 -18.39 3.86
N PRO A 68 28.53 -18.54 5.11
CA PRO A 68 29.28 -18.20 6.33
C PRO A 68 30.22 -19.32 6.81
N ALA A 69 31.24 -18.92 7.58
CA ALA A 69 32.04 -19.75 8.48
C ALA A 69 32.22 -19.00 9.81
#